data_AF-A0A9D5IFT9-F1
#
_entry.id   AF-A0A9D5IFT9-F1
#
_cell.length_a   1.000
_cell.length_b   1.000
_cell.length_c   1.000
_cell.angle_alpha   90.00
_cell.angle_beta   90.00
_cell.angle_gamma   90.00
#
_symmetry.space_group_name_H-M   'P 1'
#
loop_
_entity.id
_entity.type
_entity.pdbx_description
1 polymer ?
#
loop_
_entity_poly.entity_id
_entity_poly.type
_entity_poly.pdbx_seq_one_letter_code
_entity_poly.pdbx_strand_id
1 'polypeptide(L)'
;MPRTHPHYLVFVSSVQKEFVGERRAVKEFIEGDPLLRRFFNVFLFEDVPASGRRPDQLYLAEVDRCDVYLGLLGNDYGYQDRAGVSPTEREFDRAAREKKERLVFVKADDSRRHPKMRTLVDKVGEQVIRRRFTTTPELIAGIYASLVEFLERLGDIRNLPFDASACPKATVGDLSPEKVKSFLTLAKRRRGYVLDPETPVGDVLTHLNLLDRGVPTYAAMLLFAREPQRFLPTSHVKCLHFHGTEVRKPIPSYQLYKGTLFELVDQAVDFVLSKISRTVGTRDKTAQAPVKYELPDAAVTEAIVNA
;
A
#
# COMPACT_ATOMS: atom_id res chain seq x y z
N MET A 1 16.86 11.04 19.07
CA MET A 1 15.81 10.09 18.64
C MET A 1 15.60 10.27 17.15
N PRO A 2 15.65 9.21 16.32
CA PRO A 2 15.36 9.35 14.90
C PRO A 2 13.85 9.60 14.73
N ARG A 3 13.48 10.64 13.97
CA ARG A 3 12.08 10.89 13.58
C ARG A 3 11.60 9.72 12.73
N THR A 4 10.63 8.97 13.23
CA THR A 4 10.27 7.64 12.71
C THR A 4 9.35 7.63 11.49
N HIS A 5 8.83 8.78 11.03
CA HIS A 5 8.07 8.88 9.76
C HIS A 5 8.27 10.26 9.12
N PRO A 6 8.22 10.39 7.78
CA PRO A 6 8.13 11.70 7.15
C PRO A 6 6.83 12.36 7.60
N HIS A 7 6.93 13.51 8.26
CA HIS A 7 5.77 14.35 8.54
C HIS A 7 5.57 15.27 7.34
N TYR A 8 4.57 14.97 6.52
CA TYR A 8 4.10 15.86 5.47
C TYR A 8 3.47 17.11 6.08
N LEU A 9 3.75 18.26 5.48
CA LEU A 9 3.19 19.54 5.91
C LEU A 9 1.97 19.88 5.06
N VAL A 10 0.81 20.01 5.72
CA VAL A 10 -0.44 20.50 5.14
C VAL A 10 -0.56 22.01 5.36
N PHE A 11 -0.54 22.79 4.29
CA PHE A 11 -0.80 24.23 4.33
C PHE A 11 -2.28 24.51 4.07
N VAL A 12 -2.99 25.14 5.02
CA VAL A 12 -4.42 25.48 4.84
C VAL A 12 -4.57 26.92 4.36
N SER A 13 -4.96 27.08 3.10
CA SER A 13 -5.26 28.36 2.47
C SER A 13 -6.76 28.63 2.43
N SER A 14 -7.19 29.78 2.97
CA SER A 14 -8.57 30.25 2.86
C SER A 14 -8.70 31.71 3.32
N VAL A 15 -9.84 32.34 3.07
CA VAL A 15 -10.17 33.61 3.71
C VAL A 15 -10.44 33.36 5.20
N GLN A 16 -9.51 33.81 6.05
CA GLN A 16 -9.49 33.50 7.49
C GLN A 16 -10.81 33.84 8.19
N LYS A 17 -11.34 35.05 7.97
CA LYS A 17 -12.58 35.50 8.61
C LYS A 17 -13.80 34.64 8.27
N GLU A 18 -13.83 34.06 7.07
CA GLU A 18 -14.96 33.23 6.63
C GLU A 18 -14.88 31.80 7.18
N PHE A 19 -13.67 31.27 7.37
CA PHE A 19 -13.43 29.85 7.68
C PHE A 19 -12.81 29.61 9.07
N VAL A 20 -12.99 30.53 10.03
CA VAL A 20 -12.38 30.40 11.37
C VAL A 20 -12.71 29.04 12.01
N GLY A 21 -13.98 28.63 11.97
CA GLY A 21 -14.43 27.37 12.56
C GLY A 21 -13.91 26.15 11.80
N GLU A 22 -14.04 26.16 10.48
CA GLU A 22 -13.60 25.06 9.61
C GLU A 22 -12.08 24.84 9.68
N ARG A 23 -11.26 25.90 9.65
CA ARG A 23 -9.79 25.80 9.72
C ARG A 23 -9.34 25.14 11.03
N ARG A 24 -9.91 25.57 12.15
CA ARG A 24 -9.62 25.00 13.46
C ARG A 24 -10.05 23.55 13.54
N ALA A 25 -11.26 23.23 13.08
CA ALA A 25 -11.78 21.87 13.07
C ALA A 25 -10.93 20.92 12.20
N VAL A 26 -10.44 21.40 11.04
CA VAL A 26 -9.53 20.64 10.17
C VAL A 26 -8.21 20.33 10.89
N LYS A 27 -7.60 21.32 11.55
CA LYS A 27 -6.37 21.11 12.31
C LYS A 27 -6.58 20.14 13.47
N GLU A 28 -7.58 20.38 14.30
CA GLU A 28 -7.90 19.52 15.46
C GLU A 28 -8.18 18.08 15.02
N PHE A 29 -8.87 17.89 13.89
CA PHE A 29 -9.13 16.57 13.34
C PHE A 29 -7.85 15.87 12.85
N ILE A 30 -7.03 16.53 12.04
CA ILE A 30 -5.80 15.91 11.48
C ILE A 30 -4.80 15.58 12.61
N GLU A 31 -4.64 16.46 13.59
CA GLU A 31 -3.72 16.26 14.72
C GLU A 31 -4.28 15.29 15.79
N GLY A 32 -5.60 15.17 15.87
CA GLY A 32 -6.30 14.27 16.79
C GLY A 32 -6.49 12.84 16.27
N ASP A 33 -6.59 12.66 14.95
CA ASP A 33 -6.85 11.36 14.33
C ASP A 33 -5.64 10.40 14.50
N PRO A 34 -5.83 9.15 14.98
CA PRO A 34 -4.75 8.21 15.25
C PRO A 34 -3.87 7.86 14.03
N LEU A 35 -4.42 7.90 12.82
CA LEU A 35 -3.70 7.64 11.59
C LEU A 35 -3.01 8.91 11.11
N LEU A 36 -3.78 9.99 10.87
CA LEU A 36 -3.27 11.19 10.21
C LEU A 36 -2.17 11.89 11.02
N ARG A 37 -2.27 11.94 12.36
CA ARG A 37 -1.26 12.57 13.23
C ARG A 37 0.14 11.95 13.13
N ARG A 38 0.23 10.73 12.60
CA ARG A 38 1.50 10.01 12.40
C ARG A 38 2.23 10.46 11.13
N PHE A 39 1.50 11.06 10.18
CA PHE A 39 2.00 11.40 8.85
C PHE A 39 1.91 12.88 8.53
N PHE A 40 0.99 13.63 9.13
CA PHE A 40 0.75 15.02 8.77
C PHE A 40 0.95 15.97 9.95
N ASN A 41 1.44 17.17 9.63
CA ASN A 41 1.37 18.36 10.47
C ASN A 41 0.57 19.44 9.74
N VAL A 42 -0.23 20.21 10.46
CA VAL A 42 -1.04 21.28 9.85
C VAL A 42 -0.43 22.64 10.16
N PHE A 43 -0.16 23.41 9.11
CA PHE A 43 0.20 24.81 9.23
C PHE A 43 -1.04 25.69 9.07
N LEU A 44 -1.40 26.39 10.15
CA LEU A 44 -2.31 27.52 10.12
C LEU A 44 -1.53 28.80 10.42
N PHE A 45 -1.80 29.86 9.67
CA PHE A 45 -1.13 31.13 9.87
C PHE A 45 -1.45 31.75 11.24
N GLU A 46 -2.64 31.48 11.77
CA GLU A 46 -3.09 31.96 13.08
C GLU A 46 -2.19 31.47 14.23
N ASP A 47 -1.41 30.40 14.04
CA ASP A 47 -0.47 29.88 15.03
C ASP A 47 0.90 30.55 15.00
N VAL A 48 1.17 31.40 14.00
CA VAL A 48 2.47 32.07 13.87
C VAL A 48 2.57 33.18 14.93
N PRO A 49 3.62 33.16 15.78
CA PRO A 49 3.80 34.21 16.77
C PRO A 49 4.07 35.57 16.11
N ALA A 50 3.71 36.65 16.80
CA ALA A 50 3.96 38.01 16.33
C ALA A 50 5.44 38.19 15.97
N SER A 51 5.72 38.57 14.72
CA SER A 51 7.08 38.79 14.22
C SER A 51 7.13 40.00 13.29
N GLY A 52 8.28 40.64 13.17
CA GLY A 52 8.48 41.86 12.36
C GLY A 52 8.53 41.64 10.85
N ARG A 53 8.04 40.50 10.34
CA ARG A 53 8.04 40.18 8.90
C ARG A 53 6.72 40.58 8.27
N ARG A 54 6.76 41.03 7.01
CA ARG A 54 5.54 41.34 6.26
C ARG A 54 4.77 40.02 5.99
N PRO A 55 3.46 39.95 6.30
CA PRO A 55 2.70 38.71 6.14
C PRO A 55 2.72 38.15 4.72
N ASP A 56 2.68 39.03 3.71
CA ASP A 56 2.65 38.70 2.27
C ASP A 56 3.80 37.80 1.80
N GLN A 57 5.02 38.02 2.31
CA GLN A 57 6.18 37.19 1.98
C GLN A 57 6.23 35.87 2.76
N LEU A 58 5.59 35.81 3.94
CA LEU A 58 5.59 34.60 4.77
C LEU A 58 4.69 33.52 4.16
N TYR A 59 3.53 33.90 3.62
CA TYR A 59 2.58 32.94 3.04
C TYR A 59 3.20 32.09 1.93
N LEU A 60 3.88 32.74 0.98
CA LEU A 60 4.46 32.05 -0.18
C LEU A 60 5.61 31.12 0.22
N ALA A 61 6.42 31.52 1.19
CA ALA A 61 7.53 30.69 1.68
C ALA A 61 7.03 29.42 2.38
N GLU A 62 5.88 29.47 3.06
CA GLU A 62 5.29 28.29 3.69
C GLU A 62 4.58 27.39 2.67
N VAL A 63 3.98 27.96 1.62
CA VAL A 63 3.50 27.17 0.46
C VAL A 63 4.66 26.43 -0.21
N ASP A 64 5.85 27.04 -0.31
CA ASP A 64 7.03 26.38 -0.88
C ASP A 64 7.49 25.18 -0.06
N ARG A 65 7.26 25.22 1.25
CA ARG A 65 7.66 24.18 2.21
C ARG A 65 6.62 23.08 2.38
N CYS A 66 5.37 23.33 2.01
CA CYS A 66 4.32 22.34 2.20
C CYS A 66 4.43 21.19 1.20
N ASP A 67 3.93 20.03 1.60
CA ASP A 67 3.78 18.86 0.73
C ASP A 67 2.38 18.84 0.12
N VAL A 68 1.38 19.23 0.93
CA VAL A 68 -0.03 19.30 0.55
C VAL A 68 -0.55 20.73 0.77
N TYR A 69 -1.07 21.31 -0.30
CA TYR A 69 -1.85 22.55 -0.28
C TYR A 69 -3.33 22.21 -0.15
N LEU A 70 -3.97 22.67 0.93
CA LEU A 70 -5.40 22.55 1.18
C LEU A 70 -6.09 23.91 1.00
N GLY A 71 -6.80 24.10 -0.11
CA GLY A 71 -7.55 25.31 -0.39
C GLY A 71 -9.03 25.20 0.01
N LEU A 72 -9.52 26.10 0.87
CA LEU A 72 -10.94 26.25 1.18
C LEU A 72 -11.46 27.56 0.56
N LEU A 73 -12.40 27.44 -0.38
CA LEU A 73 -12.96 28.58 -1.12
C LEU A 73 -14.43 28.79 -0.77
N GLY A 74 -14.79 30.02 -0.42
CA GLY A 74 -16.12 30.39 0.05
C GLY A 74 -16.76 31.48 -0.80
N ASN A 75 -17.40 32.43 -0.13
CA ASN A 75 -18.02 33.59 -0.75
C ASN A 75 -17.05 34.77 -0.87
N ASP A 76 -16.20 34.99 0.14
CA ASP A 76 -15.34 36.17 0.19
C ASP A 76 -14.07 35.96 -0.64
N TYR A 77 -13.61 37.01 -1.33
CA TYR A 77 -12.31 37.00 -2.00
C TYR A 77 -11.16 37.43 -1.07
N GLY A 78 -11.49 38.04 0.07
CA GLY A 78 -10.51 38.59 1.00
C GLY A 78 -9.92 39.94 0.56
N TYR A 79 -8.89 40.38 1.28
CA TYR A 79 -8.16 41.61 0.92
C TYR A 79 -7.32 41.37 -0.33
N GLN A 80 -7.02 42.45 -1.04
CA GLN A 80 -6.27 42.41 -2.29
C GLN A 80 -4.91 43.10 -2.10
N ASP A 81 -3.89 42.57 -2.75
CA ASP A 81 -2.61 43.25 -2.86
C ASP A 81 -2.67 44.43 -3.85
N ARG A 82 -1.54 45.09 -4.08
CA ARG A 82 -1.44 46.21 -5.03
C ARG A 82 -1.80 45.85 -6.48
N ALA A 83 -1.75 44.56 -6.84
CA ALA A 83 -2.13 44.06 -8.16
C ALA A 83 -3.60 43.60 -8.21
N GLY A 84 -4.36 43.75 -7.12
CA GLY A 84 -5.76 43.35 -7.07
C GLY A 84 -5.97 41.84 -6.87
N VAL A 85 -4.95 41.11 -6.43
CA VAL A 85 -4.99 39.64 -6.23
C VAL A 85 -5.05 39.32 -4.75
N SER A 86 -5.89 38.35 -4.36
CA SER A 86 -5.98 37.92 -2.97
C SER A 86 -4.80 37.00 -2.58
N PRO A 87 -4.44 36.93 -1.27
CA PRO A 87 -3.45 35.97 -0.79
C PRO A 87 -3.79 34.53 -1.18
N THR A 88 -5.05 34.12 -1.03
CA THR A 88 -5.51 32.77 -1.39
C THR A 88 -5.28 32.45 -2.86
N GLU A 89 -5.50 33.40 -3.77
CA GLU A 89 -5.17 33.20 -5.19
C GLU A 89 -3.66 33.13 -5.42
N ARG A 90 -2.87 34.00 -4.78
CA ARG A 90 -1.40 33.97 -4.86
C ARG A 90 -0.83 32.63 -4.37
N GLU A 91 -1.36 32.11 -3.28
CA GLU A 91 -0.97 30.85 -2.67
C GLU A 91 -1.32 29.68 -3.59
N PHE A 92 -2.52 29.66 -4.18
CA PHE A 92 -2.92 28.65 -5.16
C PHE A 92 -2.00 28.65 -6.39
N ASP A 93 -1.70 29.83 -6.94
CA ASP A 93 -0.82 29.98 -8.09
C ASP A 93 0.61 29.53 -7.78
N ARG A 94 1.10 29.82 -6.57
CA ARG A 94 2.40 29.34 -6.09
C ARG A 94 2.42 27.82 -5.97
N ALA A 95 1.40 27.23 -5.34
CA ALA A 95 1.28 25.77 -5.20
C ALA A 95 1.21 25.07 -6.57
N ALA A 96 0.52 25.68 -7.54
CA ALA A 96 0.48 25.20 -8.92
C ALA A 96 1.87 25.20 -9.57
N ARG A 97 2.58 26.32 -9.45
CA ARG A 97 3.93 26.49 -10.00
C ARG A 97 4.94 25.52 -9.40
N GLU A 98 4.89 25.32 -8.09
CA GLU A 98 5.76 24.38 -7.36
C GLU A 98 5.30 22.91 -7.46
N LYS A 99 4.24 22.63 -8.24
CA LYS A 99 3.69 21.28 -8.44
C LYS A 99 3.35 20.55 -7.14
N LYS A 100 2.82 21.27 -6.16
CA LYS A 100 2.36 20.70 -4.88
C LYS A 100 1.14 19.81 -5.08
N GLU A 101 0.92 18.86 -4.16
CA GLU A 101 -0.38 18.20 -4.07
C GLU A 101 -1.42 19.25 -3.69
N ARG A 102 -2.48 19.42 -4.50
CA ARG A 102 -3.48 20.47 -4.30
C ARG A 102 -4.85 19.85 -4.07
N LEU A 103 -5.35 19.95 -2.85
CA LEU A 103 -6.69 19.55 -2.45
C LEU A 103 -7.56 20.79 -2.32
N VAL A 104 -8.65 20.89 -3.09
CA VAL A 104 -9.50 22.10 -3.08
C VAL A 104 -10.96 21.77 -2.78
N PHE A 105 -11.49 22.43 -1.75
CA PHE A 105 -12.86 22.32 -1.28
C PHE A 105 -13.57 23.66 -1.41
N VAL A 106 -14.79 23.64 -1.97
CA VAL A 106 -15.58 24.84 -2.24
C VAL A 106 -16.89 24.78 -1.47
N LYS A 107 -17.18 25.81 -0.67
CA LYS A 107 -18.43 25.92 0.07
C LYS A 107 -19.61 25.94 -0.91
N ALA A 108 -20.63 25.13 -0.63
CA ALA A 108 -21.73 24.91 -1.56
C ALA A 108 -22.64 26.14 -1.71
N ASP A 109 -22.80 26.95 -0.67
CA ASP A 109 -23.45 28.25 -0.78
C ASP A 109 -22.57 29.21 -1.61
N ASP A 110 -23.08 29.62 -2.77
CA ASP A 110 -22.44 30.55 -3.69
C ASP A 110 -23.30 31.80 -3.98
N SER A 111 -24.42 31.96 -3.25
CA SER A 111 -25.41 33.02 -3.47
C SER A 111 -24.80 34.43 -3.35
N ARG A 112 -23.78 34.58 -2.49
CA ARG A 112 -23.10 35.86 -2.22
C ARG A 112 -21.66 35.87 -2.70
N ARG A 113 -21.25 34.91 -3.54
CA ARG A 113 -19.84 34.75 -3.92
C ARG A 113 -19.35 35.98 -4.68
N HIS A 114 -18.26 36.56 -4.20
CA HIS A 114 -17.59 37.70 -4.81
C HIS A 114 -17.18 37.38 -6.26
N PRO A 115 -17.33 38.29 -7.24
CA PRO A 115 -17.03 38.01 -8.65
C PRO A 115 -15.63 37.44 -8.88
N LYS A 116 -14.59 38.02 -8.24
CA LYS A 116 -13.22 37.48 -8.31
C LYS A 116 -13.06 36.10 -7.67
N MET A 117 -13.84 35.77 -6.64
CA MET A 117 -13.84 34.42 -6.07
C MET A 117 -14.49 33.41 -7.02
N ARG A 118 -15.51 33.82 -7.80
CA ARG A 118 -16.05 32.95 -8.87
C ARG A 118 -14.98 32.65 -9.92
N THR A 119 -14.29 33.69 -10.41
CA THR A 119 -13.18 33.54 -11.35
C THR A 119 -12.08 32.62 -10.80
N LEU A 120 -11.73 32.73 -9.51
CA LEU A 120 -10.78 31.84 -8.87
C LEU A 120 -11.29 30.38 -8.82
N VAL A 121 -12.54 30.16 -8.44
CA VAL A 121 -13.16 28.82 -8.41
C VAL A 121 -13.18 28.18 -9.80
N ASP A 122 -13.46 28.96 -10.84
CA ASP A 122 -13.45 28.49 -12.24
C ASP A 122 -12.02 28.13 -12.67
N LYS A 123 -11.05 29.02 -12.43
CA LYS A 123 -9.61 28.78 -12.67
C LYS A 123 -9.09 27.54 -11.95
N VAL A 124 -9.53 27.30 -10.72
CA VAL A 124 -9.20 26.08 -9.96
C VAL A 124 -9.79 24.85 -10.64
N GLY A 125 -11.06 24.91 -11.08
CA GLY A 125 -11.76 23.81 -11.73
C GLY A 125 -11.14 23.37 -13.06
N GLU A 126 -10.41 24.26 -13.74
CA GLU A 126 -9.64 23.94 -14.95
C GLU A 126 -8.36 23.14 -14.65
N GLN A 127 -7.83 23.22 -13.42
CA GLN A 127 -6.53 22.66 -13.05
C GLN A 127 -6.60 21.45 -12.11
N VAL A 128 -7.62 21.37 -11.25
CA VAL A 128 -7.76 20.33 -10.24
C VAL A 128 -9.22 19.93 -10.04
N ILE A 129 -9.44 18.68 -9.63
CA ILE A 129 -10.78 18.22 -9.22
C ILE A 129 -11.12 18.86 -7.87
N ARG A 130 -12.15 19.70 -7.86
CA ARG A 130 -12.68 20.34 -6.65
C ARG A 130 -13.86 19.58 -6.07
N ARG A 131 -13.96 19.51 -4.74
CA ARG A 131 -15.13 18.96 -4.02
C ARG A 131 -15.96 20.10 -3.43
N ARG A 132 -17.29 19.94 -3.44
CA ARG A 132 -18.19 20.86 -2.73
C ARG A 132 -18.48 20.32 -1.33
N PHE A 133 -18.75 21.21 -0.38
CA PHE A 133 -19.22 20.83 0.96
C PHE A 133 -20.19 21.88 1.50
N THR A 134 -21.10 21.45 2.37
CA THR A 134 -22.12 22.29 3.01
C THR A 134 -21.85 22.43 4.51
N THR A 135 -21.25 21.41 5.13
CA THR A 135 -21.02 21.37 6.57
C THR A 135 -19.58 21.01 6.92
N THR A 136 -19.13 21.38 8.12
CA THR A 136 -17.77 21.05 8.61
C THR A 136 -17.51 19.54 8.68
N PRO A 137 -18.45 18.67 9.13
CA PRO A 137 -18.24 17.22 9.09
C PRO A 137 -18.05 16.67 7.68
N GLU A 138 -18.80 17.19 6.69
CA GLU A 138 -18.63 16.80 5.28
C GLU A 138 -17.26 17.23 4.74
N LEU A 139 -16.80 18.43 5.07
CA LEU A 139 -15.46 18.91 4.75
C LEU A 139 -14.39 17.99 5.33
N ILE A 140 -14.50 17.65 6.62
CA ILE A 140 -13.56 16.77 7.32
C ILE A 140 -13.51 15.39 6.66
N ALA A 141 -14.67 14.79 6.36
CA ALA A 141 -14.74 13.50 5.69
C ALA A 141 -14.07 13.53 4.31
N GLY A 142 -14.30 14.60 3.54
CA GLY A 142 -13.66 14.79 2.24
C GLY A 142 -12.15 14.95 2.32
N ILE A 143 -11.66 15.72 3.30
CA ILE A 143 -10.21 15.90 3.56
C ILE A 143 -9.60 14.57 3.98
N TYR A 144 -10.21 13.84 4.92
CA TYR A 144 -9.75 12.54 5.38
C TYR A 144 -9.55 11.57 4.21
N ALA A 145 -10.57 11.40 3.38
CA ALA A 145 -10.50 10.53 2.20
C ALA A 145 -9.36 10.93 1.25
N SER A 146 -9.19 12.23 1.01
CA SER A 146 -8.15 12.76 0.12
C SER A 146 -6.73 12.53 0.67
N LEU A 147 -6.55 12.68 1.99
CA LEU A 147 -5.25 12.45 2.63
C LEU A 147 -4.92 10.95 2.74
N VAL A 148 -5.91 10.09 2.95
CA VAL A 148 -5.74 8.63 2.91
C VAL A 148 -5.33 8.19 1.51
N GLU A 149 -6.02 8.66 0.46
CA GLU A 149 -5.66 8.37 -0.94
C GLU A 149 -4.24 8.87 -1.27
N PHE A 150 -3.84 10.04 -0.75
CA PHE A 150 -2.48 10.53 -0.87
C PHE A 150 -1.44 9.57 -0.25
N LEU A 151 -1.68 9.07 0.96
CA LEU A 151 -0.79 8.11 1.62
C LEU A 151 -0.75 6.75 0.90
N GLU A 152 -1.88 6.27 0.37
CA GLU A 152 -1.94 5.04 -0.45
C GLU A 152 -1.17 5.17 -1.76
N ARG A 153 -1.27 6.34 -2.40
CA ARG A 153 -0.54 6.63 -3.63
C ARG A 153 0.97 6.70 -3.37
N LEU A 154 1.40 7.23 -2.24
CA LEU A 154 2.82 7.21 -1.85
C LEU A 154 3.30 5.85 -1.32
N GLY A 155 2.38 4.97 -0.93
CA GLY A 155 2.67 3.65 -0.37
C GLY A 155 3.01 3.67 1.12
N ASP A 156 2.72 4.78 1.80
CA ASP A 156 2.92 4.95 3.24
C ASP A 156 1.90 4.15 4.06
N ILE A 157 0.72 3.93 3.49
CA ILE A 157 -0.25 2.94 3.97
C ILE A 157 -0.52 1.91 2.86
N ARG A 158 -0.62 0.64 3.27
CA ARG A 158 -0.86 -0.49 2.37
C ARG A 158 -2.24 -1.07 2.66
N ASN A 159 -3.10 -1.07 1.65
CA ASN A 159 -4.43 -1.70 1.73
C ASN A 159 -4.46 -3.13 1.16
N LEU A 160 -3.38 -3.55 0.51
CA LEU A 160 -3.30 -4.89 -0.05
C LEU A 160 -2.97 -5.91 1.05
N PRO A 161 -3.55 -7.13 0.99
CA PRO A 161 -3.04 -8.28 1.71
C PRO A 161 -1.52 -8.42 1.55
N PHE A 162 -0.87 -9.02 2.54
CA PHE A 162 0.59 -9.13 2.57
C PHE A 162 1.17 -9.73 1.28
N ASP A 163 0.56 -10.81 0.80
CA ASP A 163 0.95 -11.55 -0.40
C ASP A 163 0.75 -10.74 -1.69
N ALA A 164 -0.28 -9.89 -1.74
CA ALA A 164 -0.56 -8.99 -2.86
C ALA A 164 0.26 -7.70 -2.85
N SER A 165 0.91 -7.35 -1.73
CA SER A 165 1.71 -6.12 -1.61
C SER A 165 3.03 -6.23 -2.36
N ALA A 166 3.50 -5.12 -2.95
CA ALA A 166 4.85 -5.02 -3.51
C ALA A 166 5.94 -5.41 -2.50
N CYS A 167 6.93 -6.18 -2.96
CA CYS A 167 8.16 -6.47 -2.23
C CYS A 167 9.23 -5.42 -2.60
N PRO A 168 9.47 -4.37 -1.78
CA PRO A 168 10.14 -3.15 -2.27
C PRO A 168 11.60 -3.33 -2.70
N LYS A 169 12.26 -4.41 -2.26
CA LYS A 169 13.66 -4.72 -2.60
C LYS A 169 13.79 -5.71 -3.76
N ALA A 170 12.68 -6.22 -4.27
CA ALA A 170 12.65 -7.23 -5.31
C ALA A 170 12.55 -6.60 -6.71
N THR A 171 13.16 -7.28 -7.67
CA THR A 171 13.04 -6.98 -9.09
C THR A 171 12.57 -8.22 -9.83
N VAL A 172 12.01 -8.07 -11.04
CA VAL A 172 11.69 -9.23 -11.90
C VAL A 172 12.94 -10.09 -12.15
N GLY A 173 14.12 -9.48 -12.14
CA GLY A 173 15.40 -10.15 -12.24
C GLY A 173 15.73 -11.10 -11.08
N ASP A 174 15.06 -11.03 -9.93
CA ASP A 174 15.25 -11.96 -8.80
C ASP A 174 14.40 -13.24 -8.93
N LEU A 175 13.44 -13.26 -9.85
CA LEU A 175 12.57 -14.40 -10.15
C LEU A 175 13.26 -15.38 -11.11
N SER A 176 12.99 -16.67 -10.97
CA SER A 176 13.50 -17.74 -11.84
C SER A 176 12.54 -17.99 -13.02
N PRO A 177 12.96 -17.72 -14.27
CA PRO A 177 12.19 -18.09 -15.45
C PRO A 177 11.91 -19.59 -15.54
N GLU A 178 12.84 -20.42 -15.07
CA GLU A 178 12.73 -21.88 -15.08
C GLU A 178 11.60 -22.36 -14.17
N LYS A 179 11.46 -21.76 -12.97
CA LYS A 179 10.36 -22.08 -12.04
C LYS A 179 9.00 -21.65 -12.60
N VAL A 180 8.93 -20.47 -13.23
CA VAL A 180 7.71 -20.00 -13.92
C VAL A 180 7.33 -20.94 -15.06
N LYS A 181 8.29 -21.31 -15.91
CA LYS A 181 8.09 -22.25 -17.02
C LYS A 181 7.62 -23.63 -16.54
N SER A 182 8.21 -24.12 -15.45
CA SER A 182 7.84 -25.39 -14.83
C SER A 182 6.40 -25.36 -14.29
N PHE A 183 6.01 -24.26 -13.64
CA PHE A 183 4.64 -24.03 -13.18
C PHE A 183 3.65 -24.03 -14.35
N LEU A 184 3.92 -23.26 -15.42
CA LEU A 184 3.05 -23.20 -16.59
C LEU A 184 2.91 -24.56 -17.29
N THR A 185 4.00 -25.31 -17.42
CA THR A 185 3.98 -26.66 -18.00
C THR A 185 3.07 -27.58 -17.18
N LEU A 186 3.20 -27.54 -15.86
CA LEU A 186 2.38 -28.34 -14.96
C LEU A 186 0.90 -27.91 -14.99
N ALA A 187 0.63 -26.61 -14.94
CA ALA A 187 -0.72 -26.04 -14.96
C ALA A 187 -1.44 -26.34 -16.28
N LYS A 188 -0.75 -26.21 -17.41
CA LYS A 188 -1.27 -26.56 -18.74
C LYS A 188 -1.58 -28.04 -18.84
N ARG A 189 -0.67 -28.91 -18.40
CA ARG A 189 -0.89 -30.37 -18.41
C ARG A 189 -2.05 -30.82 -17.51
N ARG A 190 -2.17 -30.27 -16.30
CA ARG A 190 -3.15 -30.74 -15.31
C ARG A 190 -4.52 -30.07 -15.42
N ARG A 191 -4.58 -28.81 -15.83
CA ARG A 191 -5.80 -28.00 -15.80
C ARG A 191 -6.11 -27.28 -17.11
N GLY A 192 -5.33 -27.52 -18.17
CA GLY A 192 -5.54 -26.83 -19.46
C GLY A 192 -5.36 -25.32 -19.36
N TYR A 193 -4.44 -24.87 -18.50
CA TYR A 193 -4.19 -23.44 -18.27
C TYR A 193 -3.87 -22.69 -19.57
N VAL A 194 -4.38 -21.46 -19.68
CA VAL A 194 -4.45 -20.70 -20.95
C VAL A 194 -3.06 -20.25 -21.44
N LEU A 195 -2.17 -19.88 -20.52
CA LEU A 195 -0.84 -19.39 -20.88
C LEU A 195 0.10 -20.52 -21.34
N ASP A 196 0.90 -20.23 -22.36
CA ASP A 196 1.90 -21.16 -22.87
C ASP A 196 3.18 -21.14 -22.02
N PRO A 197 3.89 -22.27 -21.82
CA PRO A 197 5.16 -22.29 -21.10
C PRO A 197 6.25 -21.36 -21.65
N GLU A 198 6.18 -20.97 -22.93
CA GLU A 198 7.11 -20.00 -23.54
C GLU A 198 6.67 -18.53 -23.37
N THR A 199 5.56 -18.27 -22.67
CA THR A 199 5.08 -16.90 -22.41
C THR A 199 6.13 -16.12 -21.60
N PRO A 200 6.45 -14.85 -21.97
CA PRO A 200 7.40 -14.03 -21.22
C PRO A 200 7.01 -13.88 -19.74
N VAL A 201 8.00 -13.95 -18.85
CA VAL A 201 7.78 -13.91 -17.39
C VAL A 201 6.98 -12.67 -16.97
N GLY A 202 7.26 -11.49 -17.55
CA GLY A 202 6.52 -10.27 -17.22
C GLY A 202 5.01 -10.37 -17.51
N ASP A 203 4.65 -10.98 -18.63
CA ASP A 203 3.24 -11.17 -19.02
C ASP A 203 2.55 -12.18 -18.09
N VAL A 204 3.26 -13.25 -17.73
CA VAL A 204 2.78 -14.26 -16.78
C VAL A 204 2.51 -13.64 -15.41
N LEU A 205 3.47 -12.86 -14.88
CA LEU A 205 3.31 -12.20 -13.59
C LEU A 205 2.16 -11.19 -13.61
N THR A 206 1.99 -10.46 -14.70
CA THR A 206 0.86 -9.53 -14.87
C THR A 206 -0.46 -10.29 -14.86
N HIS A 207 -0.56 -11.38 -15.64
CA HIS A 207 -1.79 -12.19 -15.73
C HIS A 207 -2.16 -12.87 -14.41
N LEU A 208 -1.17 -13.23 -13.61
CA LEU A 208 -1.36 -13.82 -12.28
C LEU A 208 -1.54 -12.78 -11.16
N ASN A 209 -1.58 -11.48 -11.47
CA ASN A 209 -1.62 -10.38 -10.50
C ASN A 209 -0.48 -10.43 -9.46
N LEU A 210 0.72 -10.80 -9.93
CA LEU A 210 1.95 -10.93 -9.14
C LEU A 210 2.87 -9.70 -9.26
N LEU A 211 2.35 -8.61 -9.84
CA LEU A 211 3.01 -7.30 -9.90
C LEU A 211 2.11 -6.25 -9.25
N ASP A 212 2.68 -5.45 -8.36
CA ASP A 212 2.07 -4.24 -7.82
C ASP A 212 2.87 -3.03 -8.32
N ARG A 213 2.25 -2.24 -9.19
CA ARG A 213 2.88 -1.09 -9.89
C ARG A 213 4.22 -1.44 -10.56
N GLY A 214 4.32 -2.65 -11.12
CA GLY A 214 5.51 -3.14 -11.82
C GLY A 214 6.58 -3.76 -10.91
N VAL A 215 6.39 -3.75 -9.59
CA VAL A 215 7.27 -4.42 -8.61
C VAL A 215 6.70 -5.80 -8.28
N PRO A 216 7.52 -6.87 -8.22
CA PRO A 216 7.06 -8.18 -7.78
C PRO A 216 6.42 -8.14 -6.39
N THR A 217 5.27 -8.81 -6.24
CA THR A 217 4.61 -8.94 -4.94
C THR A 217 5.30 -9.97 -4.05
N TYR A 218 4.98 -9.99 -2.75
CA TYR A 218 5.50 -11.04 -1.87
C TYR A 218 5.07 -12.45 -2.31
N ALA A 219 3.87 -12.61 -2.87
CA ALA A 219 3.44 -13.87 -3.49
C ALA A 219 4.37 -14.28 -4.64
N ALA A 220 4.72 -13.35 -5.53
CA ALA A 220 5.64 -13.60 -6.63
C ALA A 220 6.98 -14.14 -6.13
N MET A 221 7.50 -13.51 -5.07
CA MET A 221 8.76 -13.90 -4.45
C MET A 221 8.69 -15.27 -3.79
N LEU A 222 7.60 -15.56 -3.09
CA LEU A 222 7.40 -16.85 -2.44
C LEU A 222 7.21 -18.01 -3.44
N LEU A 223 6.59 -17.76 -4.59
CA LEU A 223 6.32 -18.79 -5.60
C LEU A 223 7.51 -19.01 -6.53
N PHE A 224 8.20 -17.94 -6.95
CA PHE A 224 9.10 -18.00 -8.11
C PHE A 224 10.50 -17.40 -7.89
N ALA A 225 10.84 -16.87 -6.71
CA ALA A 225 12.20 -16.36 -6.50
C ALA A 225 13.25 -17.48 -6.56
N ARG A 226 14.46 -17.11 -7.01
CA ARG A 226 15.63 -18.00 -6.89
C ARG A 226 15.97 -18.28 -5.43
N GLU A 227 15.91 -17.23 -4.60
CA GLU A 227 16.20 -17.28 -3.16
C GLU A 227 15.14 -16.50 -2.36
N PRO A 228 13.95 -17.08 -2.11
CA PRO A 228 12.85 -16.38 -1.41
C PRO A 228 13.25 -15.84 -0.03
N GLN A 229 14.09 -16.57 0.70
CA GLN A 229 14.50 -16.23 2.06
C GLN A 229 15.41 -14.99 2.14
N ARG A 230 15.97 -14.51 1.03
CA ARG A 230 16.64 -13.19 0.97
C ARG A 230 15.66 -12.04 1.21
N PHE A 231 14.41 -12.22 0.81
CA PHE A 231 13.34 -11.22 0.94
C PHE A 231 12.44 -11.49 2.15
N LEU A 232 12.22 -12.77 2.46
CA LEU A 232 11.40 -13.24 3.58
C LEU A 232 12.16 -14.29 4.41
N PRO A 233 13.07 -13.89 5.31
CA PRO A 233 13.88 -14.83 6.11
C PRO A 233 13.06 -15.79 6.97
N THR A 234 11.83 -15.38 7.32
CA THR A 234 10.88 -16.15 8.12
C THR A 234 10.10 -17.19 7.31
N SER A 235 10.17 -17.17 5.98
CA SER A 235 9.53 -18.18 5.13
C SER A 235 10.33 -19.48 5.18
N HIS A 236 9.94 -20.39 6.07
CA HIS A 236 10.52 -21.72 6.21
C HIS A 236 9.53 -22.67 6.90
N VAL A 237 9.65 -23.96 6.62
CA VAL A 237 8.86 -25.01 7.29
C VAL A 237 9.76 -25.80 8.24
N LYS A 238 9.30 -26.01 9.46
CA LYS A 238 9.97 -26.87 10.46
C LYS A 238 9.23 -28.18 10.57
N CYS A 239 9.91 -29.27 10.25
CA CYS A 239 9.37 -30.61 10.35
C CYS A 239 9.99 -31.33 11.56
N LEU A 240 9.14 -31.84 12.44
CA LEU A 240 9.51 -32.53 13.67
C LEU A 240 8.83 -33.89 13.73
N HIS A 241 9.57 -34.92 14.15
CA HIS A 241 9.00 -36.25 14.38
C HIS A 241 9.31 -36.72 15.81
N PHE A 242 8.29 -37.19 16.51
CA PHE A 242 8.34 -37.70 17.88
C PHE A 242 7.87 -39.16 17.91
N HIS A 243 8.46 -39.99 18.79
CA HIS A 243 8.08 -41.40 18.93
C HIS A 243 6.76 -41.61 19.70
N GLY A 244 6.18 -40.55 20.27
CA GLY A 244 4.92 -40.60 21.00
C GLY A 244 4.14 -39.32 20.77
N THR A 245 3.02 -39.18 21.50
CA THR A 245 2.11 -38.04 21.37
C THR A 245 2.56 -36.80 22.14
N GLU A 246 3.58 -36.93 23.00
CA GLU A 246 4.12 -35.82 23.79
C GLU A 246 5.34 -35.18 23.14
N VAL A 247 5.37 -33.84 23.15
CA VAL A 247 6.52 -33.05 22.71
C VAL A 247 7.61 -33.12 23.77
N ARG A 248 8.62 -33.98 23.55
CA ARG A 248 9.78 -34.13 24.45
C ARG A 248 11.09 -33.87 23.73
N LYS A 249 12.06 -33.32 24.47
CA LYS A 249 13.46 -33.23 24.04
C LYS A 249 14.24 -34.45 24.54
N PRO A 250 15.28 -34.90 23.81
CA PRO A 250 15.73 -34.43 22.50
C PRO A 250 14.74 -34.79 21.38
N ILE A 251 14.62 -33.94 20.35
CA ILE A 251 13.74 -34.19 19.20
C ILE A 251 14.43 -35.22 18.29
N PRO A 252 13.84 -36.41 18.04
CA PRO A 252 14.47 -37.46 17.25
C PRO A 252 14.80 -37.09 15.81
N SER A 253 13.89 -36.38 15.12
CA SER A 253 14.14 -35.84 13.78
C SER A 253 13.66 -34.40 13.73
N TYR A 254 14.56 -33.50 13.35
CA TYR A 254 14.29 -32.08 13.19
C TYR A 254 14.90 -31.61 11.86
N GLN A 255 14.04 -31.19 10.93
CA GLN A 255 14.43 -30.67 9.65
C GLN A 255 13.86 -29.26 9.46
N LEU A 256 14.70 -28.34 8.99
CA LEU A 256 14.31 -26.99 8.61
C LEU A 256 14.43 -26.86 7.09
N TYR A 257 13.30 -26.61 6.45
CA TYR A 257 13.18 -26.50 5.01
C TYR A 257 13.05 -25.05 4.56
N LYS A 258 13.70 -24.74 3.44
CA LYS A 258 13.75 -23.42 2.79
C LYS A 258 13.61 -23.63 1.28
N GLY A 259 13.13 -22.60 0.60
CA GLY A 259 12.82 -22.65 -0.83
C GLY A 259 11.57 -21.83 -1.16
N THR A 260 11.04 -22.02 -2.36
CA THR A 260 9.72 -21.51 -2.74
C THR A 260 8.60 -22.28 -2.06
N LEU A 261 7.38 -21.74 -2.07
CA LEU A 261 6.22 -22.41 -1.48
C LEU A 261 6.00 -23.82 -2.07
N PHE A 262 6.21 -23.99 -3.39
CA PHE A 262 6.12 -25.31 -4.02
C PHE A 262 7.16 -26.29 -3.44
N GLU A 263 8.41 -25.85 -3.34
CA GLU A 263 9.51 -26.67 -2.79
C GLU A 263 9.27 -27.00 -1.32
N LEU A 264 8.76 -26.05 -0.53
CA LEU A 264 8.45 -26.24 0.88
C LEU A 264 7.34 -27.27 1.10
N VAL A 265 6.29 -27.26 0.27
CA VAL A 265 5.22 -28.27 0.31
C VAL A 265 5.80 -29.65 -0.02
N ASP A 266 6.54 -29.78 -1.13
CA ASP A 266 7.12 -31.05 -1.55
C ASP A 266 8.06 -31.62 -0.47
N GLN A 267 8.95 -30.79 0.09
CA GLN A 267 9.88 -31.19 1.15
C GLN A 267 9.16 -31.61 2.45
N ALA A 268 8.06 -30.91 2.81
CA ALA A 268 7.28 -31.24 3.98
C ALA A 268 6.49 -32.54 3.81
N VAL A 269 5.88 -32.74 2.64
CA VAL A 269 5.18 -33.99 2.29
C VAL A 269 6.14 -35.16 2.31
N ASP A 270 7.29 -35.03 1.65
CA ASP A 270 8.34 -36.05 1.61
C ASP A 270 8.83 -36.40 3.02
N PHE A 271 9.00 -35.40 3.89
CA PHE A 271 9.36 -35.64 5.28
C PHE A 271 8.31 -36.50 5.98
N VAL A 272 7.02 -36.12 5.93
CA VAL A 272 5.96 -36.87 6.60
C VAL A 272 5.87 -38.29 6.06
N LEU A 273 5.84 -38.46 4.73
CA LEU A 273 5.78 -39.77 4.09
C LEU A 273 7.00 -40.65 4.41
N SER A 274 8.17 -40.05 4.65
CA SER A 274 9.38 -40.78 5.07
C SER A 274 9.34 -41.28 6.53
N LYS A 275 8.44 -40.74 7.37
CA LYS A 275 8.35 -41.07 8.80
C LYS A 275 7.15 -41.94 9.15
N ILE A 276 6.10 -41.93 8.34
CA ILE A 276 4.93 -42.80 8.55
C ILE A 276 5.19 -44.23 8.06
N SER A 277 4.43 -45.18 8.62
CA SER A 277 4.54 -46.58 8.22
C SER A 277 4.02 -46.79 6.80
N ARG A 278 4.56 -47.79 6.10
CA ARG A 278 4.04 -48.24 4.80
C ARG A 278 4.09 -49.75 4.70
N THR A 279 3.06 -50.32 4.07
CA THR A 279 3.00 -51.74 3.73
C THR A 279 3.51 -51.93 2.31
N VAL A 280 4.39 -52.92 2.13
CA VAL A 280 4.89 -53.34 0.80
C VAL A 280 4.31 -54.72 0.51
N GLY A 281 3.49 -54.82 -0.53
CA GLY A 281 2.89 -56.08 -0.96
C GLY A 281 3.87 -56.98 -1.70
N THR A 282 3.38 -58.13 -2.15
CA THR A 282 4.12 -59.09 -2.97
C THR A 282 4.08 -58.70 -4.45
N ARG A 283 5.04 -59.19 -5.25
CA ARG A 283 5.13 -58.92 -6.70
C ARG A 283 4.20 -59.83 -7.54
N ASP A 284 3.08 -60.26 -6.96
CA ASP A 284 2.25 -61.31 -7.54
C ASP A 284 1.50 -60.85 -8.80
N LYS A 285 1.31 -59.54 -8.98
CA LYS A 285 0.53 -58.95 -10.09
C LYS A 285 1.34 -58.10 -11.06
N THR A 286 2.40 -57.44 -10.61
CA THR A 286 3.26 -56.60 -11.48
C THR A 286 4.72 -56.65 -11.01
N ALA A 287 5.64 -56.22 -11.87
CA ALA A 287 7.07 -56.13 -11.54
C ALA A 287 7.35 -55.20 -10.34
N GLN A 288 6.48 -54.21 -10.11
CA GLN A 288 6.51 -53.37 -8.90
C GLN A 288 5.59 -53.94 -7.83
N ALA A 289 6.13 -54.10 -6.62
CA ALA A 289 5.33 -54.42 -5.45
C ALA A 289 4.46 -53.20 -5.09
N PRO A 290 3.15 -53.37 -4.82
CA PRO A 290 2.30 -52.26 -4.42
C PRO A 290 2.74 -51.74 -3.05
N VAL A 291 2.91 -50.43 -2.94
CA VAL A 291 3.25 -49.75 -1.69
C VAL A 291 2.02 -48.96 -1.23
N LYS A 292 1.63 -49.14 0.03
CA LYS A 292 0.51 -48.40 0.64
C LYS A 292 0.96 -47.76 1.94
N TYR A 293 0.89 -46.43 2.01
CA TYR A 293 1.17 -45.67 3.23
C TYR A 293 0.05 -45.81 4.25
N GLU A 294 0.39 -45.64 5.53
CA GLU A 294 -0.54 -45.58 6.66
C GLU A 294 -1.58 -44.47 6.49
N LEU A 295 -1.12 -43.28 6.05
CA LEU A 295 -1.97 -42.17 5.67
C LEU A 295 -1.97 -42.00 4.14
N PRO A 296 -3.11 -41.66 3.51
CA PRO A 296 -3.15 -41.36 2.09
C PRO A 296 -2.24 -40.17 1.75
N ASP A 297 -1.46 -40.30 0.68
CA ASP A 297 -0.55 -39.25 0.17
C ASP A 297 -1.30 -37.95 -0.13
N ALA A 298 -2.47 -38.05 -0.77
CA ALA A 298 -3.33 -36.92 -1.08
C ALA A 298 -3.82 -36.20 0.18
N ALA A 299 -4.15 -36.95 1.24
CA ALA A 299 -4.62 -36.36 2.49
C ALA A 299 -3.49 -35.62 3.24
N VAL A 300 -2.29 -36.21 3.26
CA VAL A 300 -1.09 -35.55 3.83
C VAL A 300 -0.75 -34.28 3.05
N THR A 301 -0.77 -34.36 1.72
CA THR A 301 -0.50 -33.21 0.85
C THR A 301 -1.49 -32.08 1.06
N GLU A 302 -2.79 -32.38 1.07
CA GLU A 302 -3.86 -31.39 1.27
C GLU A 302 -3.79 -30.75 2.67
N ALA A 303 -3.48 -31.53 3.70
CA ALA A 303 -3.30 -31.01 5.06
C ALA A 303 -2.12 -30.03 5.16
N ILE A 304 -1.03 -30.29 4.43
CA ILE A 304 0.14 -29.40 4.39
C ILE A 304 -0.13 -28.14 3.57
N VAL A 305 -0.80 -28.25 2.42
CA VAL A 305 -1.10 -27.10 1.55
C VAL A 305 -2.08 -26.12 2.20
N ASN A 306 -3.03 -26.62 3.01
CA ASN A 306 -4.02 -25.78 3.69
C ASN A 306 -3.48 -25.06 4.94
N ALA A 307 -2.31 -25.46 5.44
CA ALA A 307 -1.67 -24.87 6.62
C ALA A 307 -0.80 -23.66 6.24
#